data_AF-A0A1S4CFE3-F1
#
_entry.id   AF-A0A1S4CFE3-F1
#
_cell.length_a   1.000
_cell.length_b   1.000
_cell.length_c   1.000
_cell.angle_alpha   90.00
_cell.angle_beta   90.00
_cell.angle_gamma   90.00
#
_symmetry.space_group_name_H-M   'P 1'
#
loop_
_entity.id
_entity.type
_entity.pdbx_description
1 polymer ?
#
loop_
_entity_poly.entity_id
_entity_poly.type
_entity_poly.pdbx_seq_one_letter_code
_entity_poly.pdbx_strand_id
1 'polypeptide(L)'
;MSASTALNLGSLCSSVVNFPTHYSHKPSLLLHGTQSQQFLASPNTVLKGFNGSRNMKSAVAAIDSSDPAEKQETERKKYYFLVANAKFMLDEEEHFQEQLFERLRLFGERGKEHDFWLVIEPKFLDKFPNITKRLKRPAVALVSTNGPWITFMKLRLDRVLQESFDADSTEEALACSPVNLEFEKPEKWTAPYPKYESGWWEPFLPPGSQTSKV
;
A
#
# COMPACT_ATOMS: atom_id res chain seq x y z
N MET A 1 59.96 35.43 -39.46
CA MET A 1 59.34 35.72 -38.15
C MET A 1 58.02 34.99 -38.11
N SER A 2 57.97 33.79 -37.52
CA SER A 2 56.72 33.08 -37.28
C SER A 2 56.83 32.47 -35.89
N ALA A 3 56.05 33.01 -34.97
CA ALA A 3 56.03 32.65 -33.56
C ALA A 3 55.02 31.53 -33.31
N SER A 4 55.47 30.53 -32.56
CA SER A 4 54.69 29.46 -31.97
C SER A 4 53.65 30.00 -30.97
N THR A 5 52.51 29.33 -30.83
CA THR A 5 51.62 29.51 -29.68
C THR A 5 51.15 28.14 -29.17
N ALA A 6 51.21 28.02 -27.84
CA ALA A 6 51.16 26.79 -27.07
C ALA A 6 49.76 26.45 -26.53
N LEU A 7 49.71 25.22 -26.03
CA LEU A 7 48.65 24.45 -25.40
C LEU A 7 48.00 25.13 -24.19
N ASN A 8 46.73 24.78 -23.90
CA ASN A 8 46.17 24.89 -22.55
C ASN A 8 45.26 23.69 -22.22
N LEU A 9 45.58 22.99 -21.13
CA LEU A 9 44.84 21.85 -20.58
C LEU A 9 43.72 22.36 -19.65
N GLY A 10 42.48 21.90 -19.88
CA GLY A 10 41.35 22.12 -18.98
C GLY A 10 41.32 21.09 -17.85
N SER A 11 41.37 21.58 -16.62
CA SER A 11 41.24 20.85 -15.35
C SER A 11 39.76 20.55 -15.06
N LEU A 12 39.44 19.29 -14.72
CA LEU A 12 38.12 18.87 -14.25
C LEU A 12 38.16 18.67 -12.72
N CYS A 13 37.50 19.56 -11.99
CA CYS A 13 37.25 19.41 -10.55
C CYS A 13 35.98 18.58 -10.32
N SER A 14 36.12 17.42 -9.69
CA SER A 14 35.02 16.62 -9.16
C SER A 14 34.44 17.28 -7.91
N SER A 15 33.13 17.52 -7.91
CA SER A 15 32.39 17.94 -6.71
C SER A 15 31.74 16.71 -6.07
N VAL A 16 32.17 16.40 -4.85
CA VAL A 16 31.60 15.37 -3.99
C VAL A 16 30.42 15.99 -3.25
N VAL A 17 29.20 15.48 -3.46
CA VAL A 17 28.00 15.95 -2.75
C VAL A 17 27.77 15.05 -1.53
N ASN A 18 27.80 15.71 -0.37
CA ASN A 18 27.64 15.14 0.96
C ASN A 18 26.15 14.98 1.27
N PHE A 19 25.71 13.80 1.73
CA PHE A 19 24.35 13.55 2.23
C PHE A 19 24.30 13.75 3.76
N PRO A 20 23.38 14.54 4.33
CA PRO A 20 23.20 14.62 5.76
C PRO A 20 22.13 13.65 6.29
N THR A 21 22.58 12.76 7.18
CA THR A 21 22.03 12.43 8.52
C THR A 21 20.58 11.96 8.69
N HIS A 22 20.44 10.63 8.82
CA HIS A 22 19.92 9.90 10.00
C HIS A 22 18.94 10.65 10.95
N TYR A 23 17.64 10.31 10.88
CA TYR A 23 16.71 10.50 12.00
C TYR A 23 16.41 9.13 12.64
N SER A 24 17.00 8.90 13.81
CA SER A 24 16.67 7.77 14.68
C SER A 24 15.87 8.30 15.86
N HIS A 25 14.55 8.12 15.85
CA HIS A 25 13.71 8.34 17.01
C HIS A 25 13.52 7.01 17.75
N LYS A 26 14.24 6.87 18.87
CA LYS A 26 13.96 5.88 19.91
C LYS A 26 12.77 6.37 20.75
N PRO A 27 11.74 5.56 21.01
CA PRO A 27 10.84 5.83 22.12
C PRO A 27 11.48 5.36 23.43
N SER A 28 11.65 6.30 24.37
CA SER A 28 11.99 6.01 25.76
C SER A 28 10.75 5.46 26.45
N LEU A 29 10.75 4.17 26.80
CA LEU A 29 9.73 3.56 27.64
C LEU A 29 10.14 3.71 29.11
N LEU A 30 9.48 4.61 29.83
CA LEU A 30 9.47 4.60 31.30
C LEU A 30 8.44 3.56 31.77
N LEU A 31 8.97 2.46 32.30
CA LEU A 31 8.23 1.37 32.90
C LEU A 31 7.88 1.76 34.35
N HIS A 32 6.60 1.93 34.66
CA HIS A 32 6.12 2.00 36.04
C HIS A 32 5.76 0.60 36.53
N GLY A 33 6.27 0.26 37.72
CA GLY A 33 6.31 -1.08 38.29
C GLY A 33 4.97 -1.64 38.76
N THR A 34 4.88 -2.96 38.59
CA THR A 34 4.47 -3.97 39.57
C THR A 34 3.33 -3.63 40.54
N GLN A 35 2.19 -4.29 40.36
CA GLN A 35 1.53 -4.92 41.49
C GLN A 35 0.94 -6.28 41.09
N SER A 36 1.44 -7.31 41.76
CA SER A 36 1.01 -8.70 41.70
C SER A 36 -0.25 -8.89 42.54
N GLN A 37 -1.21 -9.69 42.04
CA GLN A 37 -2.02 -10.56 42.87
C GLN A 37 -2.21 -11.91 42.18
N GLN A 38 -1.86 -12.96 42.93
CA GLN A 38 -2.03 -14.37 42.64
C GLN A 38 -3.44 -14.82 43.09
N PHE A 39 -3.69 -16.15 43.05
CA PHE A 39 -4.90 -16.91 43.45
C PHE A 39 -5.84 -17.21 42.25
N LEU A 40 -6.21 -18.45 41.89
CA LEU A 40 -6.12 -19.80 42.46
C LEU A 40 -6.18 -20.87 41.33
N ALA A 41 -5.78 -22.10 41.65
CA ALA A 41 -5.63 -23.23 40.74
C ALA A 41 -6.90 -24.09 40.53
N SER A 42 -6.94 -24.72 39.34
CA SER A 42 -7.40 -26.11 39.01
C SER A 42 -8.90 -26.50 39.12
N PRO A 43 -9.37 -27.61 38.47
CA PRO A 43 -8.64 -28.70 37.79
C PRO A 43 -9.13 -29.13 36.38
N ASN A 44 -8.33 -30.05 35.84
CA ASN A 44 -8.38 -30.79 34.57
C ASN A 44 -9.72 -31.43 34.17
N THR A 45 -9.94 -31.56 32.85
CA THR A 45 -10.64 -32.74 32.30
C THR A 45 -9.91 -33.31 31.08
N VAL A 46 -9.77 -34.62 31.12
CA VAL A 46 -9.06 -35.54 30.22
C VAL A 46 -10.01 -36.03 29.13
N LEU A 47 -9.54 -36.13 27.87
CA LEU A 47 -10.04 -37.04 26.82
C LEU A 47 -8.92 -37.17 25.76
N LYS A 48 -8.12 -38.25 25.74
CA LYS A 48 -8.32 -39.51 24.97
C LYS A 48 -8.78 -39.19 23.54
N GLY A 49 -7.99 -39.26 22.47
CA GLY A 49 -6.90 -40.17 22.12
C GLY A 49 -7.33 -40.91 20.85
N PHE A 50 -6.65 -40.72 19.72
CA PHE A 50 -6.69 -41.65 18.59
C PHE A 50 -5.36 -41.60 17.82
N ASN A 51 -4.57 -42.65 18.03
CA ASN A 51 -3.48 -43.06 17.17
C ASN A 51 -4.07 -43.52 15.82
N GLY A 52 -3.61 -42.93 14.73
CA GLY A 52 -3.96 -43.31 13.38
C GLY A 52 -2.72 -43.40 12.51
N SER A 53 -1.86 -44.38 12.78
CA SER A 53 -0.78 -44.79 11.88
C SER A 53 -1.41 -45.21 10.54
N ARG A 54 -1.08 -44.48 9.47
CA ARG A 54 -1.41 -44.86 8.10
C ARG A 54 -0.12 -44.85 7.28
N ASN A 55 0.50 -46.03 7.17
CA ASN A 55 1.46 -46.35 6.13
C ASN A 55 0.77 -46.24 4.78
N MET A 56 1.21 -45.32 3.92
CA MET A 56 0.83 -45.32 2.51
C MET A 56 2.07 -45.57 1.67
N LYS A 57 1.92 -46.59 0.82
CA LYS A 57 2.92 -47.22 -0.02
C LYS A 57 3.35 -46.26 -1.13
N SER A 58 4.64 -46.27 -1.43
CA SER A 58 5.22 -45.70 -2.64
C SER A 58 4.59 -46.33 -3.88
N ALA A 59 4.03 -45.51 -4.76
CA ALA A 59 3.62 -45.89 -6.10
C ALA A 59 4.30 -44.93 -7.08
N VAL A 60 5.19 -45.48 -7.89
CA VAL A 60 5.92 -44.76 -8.94
C VAL A 60 5.03 -44.76 -10.18
N ALA A 61 4.38 -43.64 -10.48
CA ALA A 61 3.68 -43.46 -11.74
C ALA A 61 4.67 -42.84 -12.74
N ALA A 62 4.83 -43.52 -13.87
CA ALA A 62 5.57 -43.02 -15.03
C ALA A 62 4.93 -41.71 -15.51
N ILE A 63 5.71 -40.63 -15.53
CA ILE A 63 5.35 -39.39 -16.21
C ILE A 63 5.73 -39.58 -17.68
N ASP A 64 4.69 -39.85 -18.45
CA ASP A 64 4.69 -39.69 -19.90
C ASP A 64 4.92 -38.20 -20.19
N SER A 65 5.93 -37.94 -21.01
CA SER A 65 6.30 -36.61 -21.46
C SER A 65 5.26 -36.15 -22.47
N SER A 66 4.35 -35.29 -22.05
CA SER A 66 3.51 -34.52 -22.97
C SER A 66 3.37 -33.12 -22.42
N ASP A 67 3.84 -32.17 -23.22
CA ASP A 67 3.90 -30.74 -22.96
C ASP A 67 2.64 -30.22 -22.23
N PRO A 68 2.78 -29.51 -21.10
CA PRO A 68 1.72 -28.62 -20.69
C PRO A 68 1.80 -27.40 -21.59
N ALA A 69 0.96 -27.37 -22.63
CA ALA A 69 0.50 -26.11 -23.18
C ALA A 69 -0.08 -25.32 -22.00
N GLU A 70 0.67 -24.33 -21.52
CA GLU A 70 0.29 -23.39 -20.46
C GLU A 70 -0.98 -22.67 -20.87
N LYS A 71 -2.13 -23.25 -20.55
CA LYS A 71 -3.36 -22.48 -20.40
C LYS A 71 -3.18 -21.70 -19.12
N GLN A 72 -2.79 -20.44 -19.26
CA GLN A 72 -2.89 -19.46 -18.19
C GLN A 72 -4.38 -19.37 -17.82
N GLU A 73 -4.80 -20.15 -16.83
CA GLU A 73 -6.09 -19.93 -16.17
C GLU A 73 -5.97 -18.58 -15.47
N THR A 74 -6.54 -17.57 -16.12
CA THR A 74 -6.66 -16.24 -15.55
C THR A 74 -7.69 -16.33 -14.42
N GLU A 75 -7.22 -16.66 -13.21
CA GLU A 75 -8.08 -16.70 -12.03
C GLU A 75 -8.66 -15.31 -11.78
N ARG A 76 -9.99 -15.18 -11.91
CA ARG A 76 -10.72 -13.97 -11.53
C ARG A 76 -10.52 -13.66 -10.05
N LYS A 77 -9.99 -12.48 -9.75
CA LYS A 77 -9.77 -12.02 -8.39
C LYS A 77 -10.80 -10.96 -8.02
N LYS A 78 -11.29 -11.06 -6.78
CA LYS A 78 -12.24 -10.10 -6.21
C LYS A 78 -11.49 -8.98 -5.51
N TYR A 79 -11.81 -7.75 -5.88
CA TYR A 79 -11.28 -6.53 -5.29
C TYR A 79 -12.39 -5.77 -4.58
N TYR A 80 -12.04 -5.17 -3.46
CA TYR A 80 -12.90 -4.32 -2.65
C TYR A 80 -12.32 -2.92 -2.68
N PHE A 81 -13.18 -1.91 -2.78
CA PHE A 81 -12.69 -0.54 -2.83
C PHE A 81 -13.55 0.44 -2.04
N LEU A 82 -12.89 1.51 -1.60
CA LEU A 82 -13.52 2.75 -1.16
C LEU A 82 -13.19 3.84 -2.15
N VAL A 83 -14.15 4.70 -2.46
CA VAL A 83 -13.95 5.82 -3.38
C VAL A 83 -14.55 7.10 -2.84
N ALA A 84 -13.83 8.19 -3.02
CA ALA A 84 -14.26 9.54 -2.70
C ALA A 84 -13.57 10.58 -3.59
N ASN A 85 -13.88 11.86 -3.37
CA ASN A 85 -13.16 12.98 -3.97
C ASN A 85 -11.70 12.99 -3.49
N ALA A 86 -10.76 13.21 -4.41
CA ALA A 86 -9.32 13.31 -4.16
C ALA A 86 -8.99 14.35 -3.08
N LYS A 87 -9.61 15.53 -3.12
CA LYS A 87 -9.42 16.58 -2.11
C LYS A 87 -9.76 16.08 -0.71
N PHE A 88 -10.87 15.35 -0.56
CA PHE A 88 -11.23 14.79 0.73
C PHE A 88 -10.23 13.71 1.18
N MET A 89 -9.95 12.72 0.33
CA MET A 89 -9.11 11.58 0.72
C MET A 89 -7.62 11.91 0.90
N LEU A 90 -7.09 12.85 0.12
CA LEU A 90 -5.64 13.11 0.05
C LEU A 90 -5.22 14.39 0.78
N ASP A 91 -6.12 15.36 0.96
CA ASP A 91 -5.78 16.67 1.55
C ASP A 91 -6.50 16.97 2.87
N GLU A 92 -7.80 16.62 2.99
CA GLU A 92 -8.59 16.91 4.20
C GLU A 92 -8.53 15.81 5.27
N GLU A 93 -8.45 14.54 4.88
CA GLU A 93 -8.53 13.41 5.83
C GLU A 93 -7.15 12.97 6.34
N GLU A 94 -6.69 13.59 7.43
CA GLU A 94 -5.40 13.29 8.05
C GLU A 94 -5.29 11.87 8.61
N HIS A 95 -6.37 11.31 9.18
CA HIS A 95 -6.31 9.97 9.78
C HIS A 95 -6.11 8.87 8.74
N PHE A 96 -6.57 9.12 7.50
CA PHE A 96 -6.46 8.17 6.41
C PHE A 96 -4.99 7.89 6.09
N GLN A 97 -4.20 8.96 5.98
CA GLN A 97 -2.77 8.88 5.73
C GLN A 97 -2.05 8.02 6.77
N GLU A 98 -2.26 8.29 8.06
CA GLU A 98 -1.63 7.53 9.15
C GLU A 98 -1.99 6.05 9.12
N GLN A 99 -3.26 5.72 8.85
CA GLN A 99 -3.69 4.32 8.72
C GLN A 99 -2.96 3.59 7.57
N LEU A 100 -2.71 4.27 6.46
CA LEU A 100 -2.01 3.70 5.31
C LEU A 100 -0.53 3.49 5.59
N PHE A 101 0.16 4.48 6.17
CA PHE A 101 1.57 4.35 6.52
C PHE A 101 1.81 3.30 7.60
N GLU A 102 0.98 3.26 8.64
CA GLU A 102 1.11 2.24 9.69
C GLU A 102 0.83 0.84 9.14
N ARG A 103 -0.15 0.69 8.23
CA ARG A 103 -0.38 -0.58 7.55
C ARG A 103 0.80 -0.98 6.66
N LEU A 104 1.38 -0.04 5.91
CA LEU A 104 2.56 -0.31 5.08
C LEU A 104 3.74 -0.78 5.94
N ARG A 105 3.98 -0.10 7.07
CA ARG A 105 5.00 -0.48 8.05
C ARG A 105 4.74 -1.87 8.62
N LEU A 106 3.51 -2.16 9.04
CA LEU A 106 3.09 -3.47 9.53
C LEU A 106 3.37 -4.60 8.53
N PHE A 107 3.18 -4.34 7.24
CA PHE A 107 3.42 -5.33 6.18
C PHE A 107 4.92 -5.57 6.02
N GLY A 108 5.73 -4.52 6.01
CA GLY A 108 7.19 -4.62 5.97
C GLY A 108 7.76 -5.36 7.19
N GLU A 109 7.32 -5.00 8.40
CA GLU A 109 7.78 -5.62 9.66
C GLU A 109 7.39 -7.10 9.76
N ARG A 110 6.25 -7.50 9.18
CA ARG A 110 5.75 -8.89 9.22
C ARG A 110 6.07 -9.71 7.98
N GLY A 111 6.77 -9.14 6.99
CA GLY A 111 7.05 -9.80 5.71
C GLY A 111 5.78 -10.22 4.96
N LYS A 112 4.70 -9.42 5.06
CA LYS A 112 3.44 -9.67 4.35
C LYS A 112 3.51 -9.08 2.95
N GLU A 113 2.92 -9.79 1.98
CA GLU A 113 2.73 -9.27 0.64
C GLU A 113 1.76 -8.08 0.67
N HIS A 114 2.11 -7.03 -0.08
CA HIS A 114 1.32 -5.81 -0.17
C HIS A 114 0.00 -6.04 -0.91
N ASP A 115 -1.12 -5.68 -0.29
CA ASP A 115 -2.47 -6.05 -0.76
C ASP A 115 -3.42 -4.86 -0.99
N PHE A 116 -2.90 -3.64 -1.05
CA PHE A 116 -3.72 -2.43 -1.16
C PHE A 116 -3.04 -1.31 -1.94
N TRP A 117 -3.80 -0.50 -2.67
CA TRP A 117 -3.28 0.58 -3.50
C TRP A 117 -4.23 1.78 -3.52
N LEU A 118 -3.68 2.97 -3.77
CA LEU A 118 -4.43 4.17 -4.09
C LEU A 118 -4.47 4.37 -5.60
N VAL A 119 -5.66 4.32 -6.19
CA VAL A 119 -5.86 4.52 -7.63
C VAL A 119 -6.51 5.88 -7.86
N ILE A 120 -5.76 6.79 -8.48
CA ILE A 120 -6.25 8.11 -8.89
C ILE A 120 -7.03 7.94 -10.20
N GLU A 121 -8.23 8.51 -10.26
CA GLU A 121 -9.14 8.37 -11.40
C GLU A 121 -9.25 6.92 -11.93
N PRO A 122 -9.78 6.00 -11.11
CA PRO A 122 -9.86 4.59 -11.49
C PRO A 122 -10.78 4.40 -12.69
N LYS A 123 -10.29 3.72 -13.73
CA LYS A 123 -11.06 3.41 -14.95
C LYS A 123 -12.22 2.45 -14.69
N PHE A 124 -12.09 1.57 -13.70
CA PHE A 124 -13.15 0.64 -13.35
C PHE A 124 -14.43 1.34 -12.82
N LEU A 125 -14.36 2.63 -12.44
CA LEU A 125 -15.54 3.38 -12.00
C LEU A 125 -16.60 3.53 -13.09
N ASP A 126 -16.25 3.38 -14.36
CA ASP A 126 -17.21 3.41 -15.47
C ASP A 126 -18.22 2.26 -15.38
N LYS A 127 -17.85 1.15 -14.72
CA LYS A 127 -18.74 0.02 -14.43
C LYS A 127 -19.79 0.37 -13.35
N PHE A 128 -19.63 1.49 -12.63
CA PHE A 128 -20.44 1.88 -11.47
C PHE A 128 -21.12 3.26 -11.63
N PRO A 129 -22.09 3.41 -12.55
CA PRO A 129 -22.72 4.70 -12.83
C PRO A 129 -23.46 5.32 -11.63
N ASN A 130 -23.91 4.50 -10.67
CA ASN A 130 -24.57 4.98 -9.45
C ASN A 130 -23.60 5.68 -8.49
N ILE A 131 -22.33 5.24 -8.48
CA ILE A 131 -21.27 5.82 -7.66
C ILE A 131 -20.77 7.10 -8.34
N THR A 132 -20.50 7.06 -9.65
CA THR A 132 -19.95 8.20 -10.39
C THR A 132 -20.86 9.42 -10.38
N LYS A 133 -22.19 9.25 -10.41
CA LYS A 133 -23.16 10.35 -10.28
C LYS A 133 -23.09 11.10 -8.95
N ARG A 134 -22.62 10.43 -7.88
CA ARG A 134 -22.54 10.98 -6.51
C ARG A 134 -21.15 11.52 -6.20
N LEU A 135 -20.15 11.13 -6.98
CA LEU A 135 -18.75 11.51 -6.79
C LEU A 135 -18.44 12.83 -7.49
N LYS A 136 -17.71 13.70 -6.78
CA LYS A 136 -17.03 14.83 -7.41
C LYS A 136 -15.65 14.37 -7.87
N ARG A 137 -15.30 14.71 -9.12
CA ARG A 137 -13.98 14.45 -9.71
C ARG A 137 -13.02 15.61 -9.38
N PRO A 138 -11.71 15.38 -9.22
CA PRO A 138 -11.05 14.09 -9.36
C PRO A 138 -11.38 13.12 -8.21
N ALA A 139 -11.51 11.84 -8.51
CA ALA A 139 -11.84 10.77 -7.56
C ALA A 139 -10.61 9.89 -7.30
N VAL A 140 -10.49 9.40 -6.08
CA VAL A 140 -9.45 8.46 -5.64
C VAL A 140 -10.13 7.26 -5.04
N ALA A 141 -9.63 6.07 -5.37
CA ALA A 141 -10.07 4.84 -4.74
C ALA A 141 -8.94 4.18 -3.94
N LEU A 142 -9.26 3.75 -2.73
CA LEU A 142 -8.48 2.75 -2.01
C LEU A 142 -8.96 1.37 -2.46
N VAL A 143 -8.10 0.61 -3.13
CA VAL A 143 -8.40 -0.73 -3.64
C VAL A 143 -7.61 -1.75 -2.84
N SER A 144 -8.25 -2.86 -2.44
CA SER A 144 -7.57 -3.96 -1.76
C SER A 144 -8.27 -5.29 -2.03
N THR A 145 -7.53 -6.39 -1.93
CA THR A 145 -8.10 -7.75 -1.92
C THR A 145 -8.70 -8.11 -0.56
N ASN A 146 -8.43 -7.30 0.48
CA ASN A 146 -8.87 -7.52 1.86
C ASN A 146 -10.20 -6.80 2.17
N GLY A 147 -11.32 -7.48 1.90
CA GLY A 147 -12.67 -6.96 2.15
C GLY A 147 -12.95 -6.51 3.60
N PRO A 148 -12.57 -7.28 4.64
CA PRO A 148 -12.73 -6.85 6.02
C PRO A 148 -12.01 -5.53 6.33
N TRP A 149 -10.80 -5.34 5.80
CA TRP A 149 -10.08 -4.08 5.98
C TRP A 149 -10.75 -2.91 5.26
N ILE A 150 -11.25 -3.11 4.04
CA ILE A 150 -12.04 -2.09 3.33
C ILE A 150 -13.30 -1.71 4.11
N THR A 151 -13.95 -2.68 4.74
CA THR A 151 -15.12 -2.44 5.60
C THR A 151 -14.75 -1.66 6.86
N PHE A 152 -13.62 -2.00 7.50
CA PHE A 152 -13.08 -1.22 8.62
C PHE A 152 -12.80 0.24 8.21
N MET A 153 -12.17 0.45 7.05
CA MET A 153 -11.88 1.77 6.52
C MET A 153 -13.19 2.54 6.20
N LYS A 154 -14.23 1.86 5.72
CA LYS A 154 -15.55 2.49 5.49
C LYS A 154 -16.18 3.00 6.78
N LEU A 155 -16.03 2.29 7.89
CA LEU A 155 -16.53 2.71 9.20
C LEU A 155 -15.75 3.89 9.78
N ARG A 156 -14.47 4.05 9.38
CA ARG A 156 -13.64 5.18 9.82
C ARG A 156 -13.85 6.44 8.97
N LEU A 157 -14.22 6.26 7.70
CA LEU A 157 -14.36 7.31 6.72
C LEU A 157 -15.84 7.53 6.36
N ASP A 158 -16.44 8.58 6.91
CA ASP A 158 -17.88 8.83 6.73
C ASP A 158 -18.24 9.17 5.26
N ARG A 159 -17.44 10.04 4.62
CA ARG A 159 -17.73 10.65 3.31
C ARG A 159 -17.25 9.83 2.11
N VAL A 160 -17.19 8.50 2.22
CA VAL A 160 -16.76 7.59 1.14
C VAL A 160 -17.86 6.63 0.70
N LEU A 161 -17.77 6.14 -0.53
CA LEU A 161 -18.60 5.06 -1.06
C LEU A 161 -17.79 3.76 -1.08
N GLN A 162 -18.43 2.64 -0.79
CA GLN A 162 -17.81 1.30 -0.80
C GLN A 162 -18.50 0.43 -1.85
N GLU A 163 -17.71 -0.35 -2.59
CA GLU A 163 -18.24 -1.42 -3.45
C GLU A 163 -17.18 -2.50 -3.68
N SER A 164 -17.53 -3.56 -4.41
CA SER A 164 -16.59 -4.61 -4.85
C SER A 164 -16.78 -4.97 -6.32
N PHE A 165 -15.72 -5.49 -6.94
CA PHE A 165 -15.75 -5.94 -8.33
C PHE A 165 -14.76 -7.08 -8.55
N ASP A 166 -15.01 -7.86 -9.59
CA ASP A 166 -14.09 -8.89 -10.06
C ASP A 166 -13.27 -8.35 -11.25
N ALA A 167 -11.99 -8.70 -11.29
CA ALA A 167 -11.10 -8.36 -12.39
C ALA A 167 -10.27 -9.59 -12.80
N ASP A 168 -9.95 -9.67 -14.08
CA ASP A 168 -9.14 -10.76 -14.63
C ASP A 168 -7.64 -10.50 -14.37
N SER A 169 -7.22 -9.24 -14.18
CA SER A 169 -5.84 -8.89 -13.84
C SER A 169 -5.72 -7.76 -12.81
N THR A 170 -4.59 -7.73 -12.08
CA THR A 170 -4.26 -6.62 -11.17
C THR A 170 -4.09 -5.31 -11.93
N GLU A 171 -3.56 -5.34 -13.15
CA GLU A 171 -3.38 -4.16 -13.99
C GLU A 171 -4.73 -3.54 -14.39
N GLU A 172 -5.73 -4.37 -14.70
CA GLU A 172 -7.09 -3.90 -14.97
C GLU A 172 -7.71 -3.27 -13.72
N ALA A 173 -7.58 -3.93 -12.57
CA ALA A 173 -8.12 -3.46 -11.30
C ALA A 173 -7.50 -2.14 -10.83
N LEU A 174 -6.23 -1.90 -11.16
CA LEU A 174 -5.47 -0.72 -10.76
C LEU A 174 -5.33 0.33 -11.86
N ALA A 175 -6.02 0.17 -12.99
CA ALA A 175 -5.91 1.08 -14.12
C ALA A 175 -6.39 2.50 -13.76
N CYS A 176 -5.49 3.47 -13.85
CA CYS A 176 -5.73 4.89 -13.57
C CYS A 176 -5.77 5.74 -14.85
N SER A 177 -6.38 6.92 -14.76
CA SER A 177 -6.28 7.96 -15.79
C SER A 177 -5.30 9.05 -15.35
N PRO A 178 -4.46 9.59 -16.25
CA PRO A 178 -3.49 10.61 -15.88
C PRO A 178 -4.22 11.91 -15.51
N VAL A 179 -3.99 12.39 -14.29
CA VAL A 179 -4.52 13.66 -13.79
C VAL A 179 -3.47 14.35 -12.95
N ASN A 180 -3.29 15.65 -13.16
CA ASN A 180 -2.48 16.48 -12.29
C ASN A 180 -3.30 16.84 -11.03
N LEU A 181 -2.80 16.47 -9.85
CA LEU A 181 -3.41 16.76 -8.55
C LEU A 181 -2.56 17.80 -7.81
N GLU A 182 -3.10 19.01 -7.71
CA GLU A 182 -2.51 20.09 -6.93
C GLU A 182 -3.52 20.53 -5.86
N PHE A 183 -3.07 20.62 -4.61
CA PHE A 183 -3.89 21.06 -3.49
C PHE A 183 -3.31 22.34 -2.90
N GLU A 184 -4.19 23.32 -2.69
CA GLU A 184 -3.83 24.60 -2.09
C GLU A 184 -3.52 24.42 -0.60
N LYS A 185 -2.40 24.99 -0.15
CA LYS A 185 -2.07 25.01 1.28
C LYS A 185 -2.92 26.08 1.96
N PRO A 186 -3.52 25.79 3.13
CA PRO A 186 -4.28 26.80 3.86
C PRO A 186 -3.35 27.93 4.31
N GLU A 187 -3.82 29.17 4.18
CA GLU A 187 -3.09 30.36 4.63
C GLU A 187 -2.78 30.32 6.14
N LYS A 188 -3.72 29.77 6.93
CA LYS A 188 -3.60 29.64 8.37
C LYS A 188 -3.82 28.19 8.77
N TRP A 189 -2.73 27.55 9.16
CA TRP A 189 -2.75 26.23 9.76
C TRP A 189 -2.95 26.32 11.27
N THR A 190 -3.91 25.58 11.82
CA THR A 190 -4.32 25.67 13.22
C THR A 190 -3.85 24.51 14.09
N ALA A 191 -3.48 23.38 13.47
CA ALA A 191 -3.02 22.21 14.22
C ALA A 191 -1.60 22.45 14.78
N PRO A 192 -1.25 21.85 15.94
CA PRO A 192 0.04 22.05 16.59
C PRO A 192 1.22 21.33 15.90
N TYR A 193 0.93 20.51 14.90
CA TYR A 193 1.89 19.78 14.06
C TYR A 193 1.80 20.29 12.62
N PRO A 194 2.85 20.21 11.77
CA PRO A 194 2.77 20.69 10.38
C PRO A 194 1.77 19.87 9.55
N LYS A 195 1.10 20.52 8.59
CA LYS A 195 0.30 19.82 7.57
C LYS A 195 1.21 18.94 6.72
N TYR A 196 0.73 17.77 6.34
CA TYR A 196 1.44 16.88 5.42
C TYR A 196 1.70 17.52 4.06
N GLU A 197 2.80 17.10 3.43
CA GLU A 197 3.15 17.54 2.09
C GLU A 197 2.28 16.85 1.04
N SER A 198 1.94 17.59 -0.01
CA SER A 198 1.33 17.02 -1.22
C SER A 198 2.23 15.94 -1.81
N GLY A 199 1.66 14.83 -2.24
CA GLY A 199 2.41 13.70 -2.80
C GLY A 199 2.74 12.61 -1.79
N TRP A 200 2.33 12.73 -0.52
CA TRP A 200 2.52 11.65 0.48
C TRP A 200 1.96 10.29 0.03
N TRP A 201 0.99 10.30 -0.88
CA TRP A 201 0.31 9.11 -1.40
C TRP A 201 1.10 8.35 -2.49
N GLU A 202 2.20 8.90 -3.00
CA GLU A 202 3.04 8.30 -4.06
C GLU A 202 3.45 6.84 -3.78
N PRO A 203 3.85 6.44 -2.56
CA PRO A 203 4.24 5.05 -2.27
C PRO A 203 3.12 4.02 -2.42
N PHE A 204 1.86 4.47 -2.42
CA PHE A 204 0.68 3.61 -2.50
C PHE A 204 0.11 3.52 -3.92
N LEU A 205 0.69 4.26 -4.87
CA LEU A 205 0.24 4.21 -6.25
C LEU A 205 0.61 2.87 -6.90
N PRO A 206 -0.16 2.41 -7.90
CA PRO A 206 0.17 1.18 -8.62
C PRO A 206 1.57 1.23 -9.25
N PRO A 207 2.28 0.10 -9.33
CA PRO A 207 3.56 0.05 -10.01
C PRO A 207 3.40 0.51 -11.47
N GLY A 208 4.21 1.47 -11.90
CA GLY A 208 4.17 2.04 -13.25
C GLY A 208 3.38 3.35 -13.42
N SER A 209 2.69 3.84 -12.39
CA SER A 209 1.99 5.15 -12.45
C SER A 209 2.83 6.34 -11.99
N GLN A 210 4.05 6.11 -11.50
CA GLN A 210 5.01 7.16 -11.13
C GLN A 210 5.46 7.88 -12.42
N THR A 211 4.84 9.00 -12.77
CA THR A 211 5.36 9.86 -13.83
C THR A 211 6.68 10.45 -13.34
N SER A 212 7.76 10.12 -14.03
CA SER A 212 9.08 10.72 -13.87
C SER A 212 8.97 12.23 -13.70
N LYS A 213 9.30 12.72 -12.50
CA LYS A 213 9.46 14.14 -12.18
C LYS A 213 10.59 14.66 -13.08
N VAL A 214 10.23 15.38 -14.15
CA VAL A 214 11.18 16.13 -15.00
C VAL A 214 11.44 17.48 -14.35
#